data_AF-A0A969U2N7-F1
#
_entry.id   AF-A0A969U2N7-F1
#
_cell.length_a   1.000
_cell.length_b   1.000
_cell.length_c   1.000
_cell.angle_alpha   90.00
_cell.angle_beta   90.00
_cell.angle_gamma   90.00
#
_symmetry.space_group_name_H-M   'P 1'
#
loop_
_entity.id
_entity.type
_entity.pdbx_description
1 polymer ?
#
loop_
_entity_poly.entity_id
_entity_poly.type
_entity_poly.pdbx_seq_one_letter_code
_entity_poly.pdbx_strand_id
1 'polypeptide(L)'
;MQCELCDREMAELTAHHLIPRQNTKRKNQDPSPTIEICSACHRQIHTLFDNKHLAAELNSLDKLKNDPQMQRFISWVRKQKSDKRIQVRGSKA
;
A
#
# COMPACT_ATOMS: atom_id res chain seq x y z
N MET A 1 -5.31 14.07 -7.38
CA MET A 1 -4.04 13.34 -7.57
C MET A 1 -4.39 11.86 -7.61
N GLN A 2 -3.81 11.13 -8.55
CA GLN A 2 -4.14 9.73 -8.75
C GLN A 2 -3.34 8.83 -7.81
N CYS A 3 -4.02 7.95 -7.08
CA CYS A 3 -3.38 6.92 -6.26
C CYS A 3 -2.65 5.91 -7.15
N GLU A 4 -1.35 5.70 -6.95
CA GLU A 4 -0.55 4.79 -7.77
C GLU A 4 -0.98 3.32 -7.65
N LEU A 5 -1.70 2.93 -6.59
CA LEU A 5 -2.12 1.55 -6.36
C LEU A 5 -3.51 1.22 -6.92
N CYS A 6 -4.50 2.07 -6.64
CA CYS A 6 -5.90 1.81 -6.99
C CYS A 6 -6.44 2.72 -8.10
N ASP A 7 -5.62 3.60 -8.67
CA ASP A 7 -5.93 4.51 -9.77
C ASP A 7 -7.08 5.51 -9.50
N ARG A 8 -7.56 5.61 -8.26
CA ARG A 8 -8.58 6.59 -7.85
C ARG A 8 -7.99 7.98 -7.75
N GLU A 9 -8.76 8.97 -8.22
CA GLU A 9 -8.51 10.37 -7.91
C GLU A 9 -8.84 10.66 -6.44
N MET A 10 -7.86 11.20 -5.72
CA MET A 10 -7.98 11.57 -4.32
C MET A 10 -7.51 13.01 -4.10
N ALA A 11 -8.10 13.67 -3.10
CA ALA A 11 -7.66 15.01 -2.68
C ALA A 11 -6.26 14.96 -2.04
N GLU A 12 -5.96 13.89 -1.30
CA GLU A 12 -4.70 13.70 -0.59
C GLU A 12 -4.17 12.28 -0.81
N LEU A 13 -2.85 12.18 -0.91
CA LEU A 13 -2.08 10.94 -0.99
C LEU A 13 -1.07 10.89 0.16
N THR A 14 -0.53 9.71 0.39
CA THR A 14 0.48 9.45 1.41
C THR A 14 1.63 8.67 0.80
N ALA A 15 2.86 9.08 1.13
CA ALA A 15 4.06 8.35 0.76
C ALA A 15 4.15 7.01 1.51
N HIS A 16 4.34 5.92 0.78
CA HIS A 16 4.59 4.60 1.32
C HIS A 16 5.94 4.06 0.83
N HIS A 17 6.83 3.69 1.76
CA HIS A 17 8.13 3.09 1.43
C HIS A 17 7.95 1.63 1.01
N LEU A 18 8.36 1.30 -0.22
CA LEU A 18 8.26 -0.08 -0.76
C LEU A 18 9.06 -1.10 0.07
N ILE A 19 10.21 -0.69 0.60
CA ILE A 19 10.91 -1.41 1.67
C ILE A 19 10.74 -0.59 2.95
N PRO A 20 10.16 -1.17 4.02
CA PRO A 20 9.97 -0.47 5.28
C PRO A 20 11.26 0.22 5.77
N ARG A 21 11.17 1.50 6.14
CA ARG A 21 12.32 2.30 6.61
C ARG A 21 13.12 1.63 7.73
N GLN A 22 12.43 0.88 8.59
CA GLN A 22 13.10 0.15 9.66
C GLN A 22 14.11 -0.88 9.12
N ASN A 23 13.83 -1.51 7.99
CA ASN A 23 14.71 -2.49 7.38
C ASN A 23 15.92 -1.84 6.72
N THR A 24 15.74 -0.73 6.00
CA THR A 24 16.88 -0.03 5.39
C THR A 24 17.80 0.58 6.46
N LYS A 25 17.23 1.18 7.52
CA LYS A 25 18.00 1.69 8.67
C LYS A 25 18.82 0.60 9.36
N ARG A 26 18.22 -0.57 9.65
CA ARG A 26 18.95 -1.71 10.25
C ARG A 26 20.11 -2.21 9.41
N LYS A 27 20.05 -2.01 8.09
CA LYS A 27 21.08 -2.43 7.13
C LYS A 27 22.05 -1.29 6.75
N ASN A 28 21.93 -0.10 7.35
CA ASN A 28 22.67 1.11 6.94
C ASN A 28 22.55 1.39 5.42
N GLN A 29 21.35 1.20 4.88
CA GLN A 29 21.03 1.46 3.47
C GLN A 29 20.18 2.72 3.32
N ASP A 30 20.27 3.34 2.15
CA ASP A 30 19.42 4.47 1.80
C ASP A 30 17.93 4.12 1.87
N PRO A 31 17.05 5.12 2.13
CA PRO A 31 15.62 4.90 2.12
C PRO A 31 15.16 4.34 0.77
N SER A 32 14.30 3.32 0.82
CA SER A 32 13.66 2.79 -0.38
C SER A 32 12.85 3.86 -1.11
N PRO A 33 12.69 3.73 -2.44
CA PRO A 33 11.71 4.50 -3.19
C PRO A 33 10.33 4.43 -2.52
N THR A 34 9.60 5.54 -2.64
CA THR A 34 8.23 5.69 -2.15
C THR A 34 7.24 5.71 -3.30
N ILE A 35 6.02 5.28 -3.01
CA ILE A 35 4.86 5.46 -3.88
C ILE A 35 3.81 6.34 -3.19
N GLU A 36 3.09 7.13 -3.97
CA GLU A 36 2.00 8.01 -3.55
C GLU A 36 0.68 7.27 -3.65
N ILE A 37 0.13 6.89 -2.49
CA ILE A 37 -1.08 6.09 -2.40
C ILE A 37 -2.09 6.71 -1.44
N CYS A 38 -3.37 6.42 -1.67
CA CYS A 38 -4.42 6.91 -0.81
C CYS A 38 -4.38 6.24 0.57
N SER A 39 -4.90 6.93 1.59
CA SER A 39 -4.87 6.43 2.97
C SER A 39 -5.58 5.07 3.16
N ALA A 40 -6.52 4.71 2.28
CA ALA A 40 -7.16 3.40 2.28
C ALA A 40 -6.21 2.30 1.80
N CYS A 41 -5.49 2.53 0.69
CA CYS A 41 -4.49 1.60 0.17
C CYS A 41 -3.34 1.43 1.16
N HIS A 42 -2.85 2.52 1.73
CA HIS A 42 -1.77 2.47 2.72
C HIS A 42 -2.14 1.62 3.94
N ARG A 43 -3.33 1.85 4.51
CA ARG A 43 -3.82 1.03 5.63
C ARG A 43 -4.00 -0.42 5.22
N GLN A 44 -4.51 -0.71 4.02
CA GLN A 44 -4.71 -2.09 3.56
C GLN A 44 -3.39 -2.84 3.43
N ILE A 45 -2.33 -2.23 2.88
CA ILE A 45 -1.00 -2.86 2.77
C ILE A 45 -0.54 -3.37 4.14
N HIS A 46 -0.55 -2.51 5.15
CA HIS A 46 -0.12 -2.87 6.51
C HIS A 46 -1.12 -3.75 7.27
N THR A 47 -2.32 -3.91 6.75
CA THR A 47 -3.32 -4.83 7.30
C THR A 47 -3.15 -6.24 6.73
N LEU A 48 -2.74 -6.37 5.47
CA LEU A 48 -2.53 -7.67 4.82
C LEU A 48 -1.14 -8.25 5.04
N PHE A 49 -0.13 -7.38 5.12
CA PHE A 49 1.27 -7.79 5.10
C PHE A 49 2.06 -7.16 6.23
N ASP A 50 2.90 -7.97 6.86
CA ASP A 50 3.90 -7.47 7.78
C ASP A 50 5.12 -6.87 7.04
N ASN A 51 5.95 -6.14 7.78
CA ASN A 51 7.13 -5.48 7.22
C ASN A 51 8.18 -6.46 6.67
N LYS A 52 8.21 -7.71 7.14
CA LYS A 52 9.17 -8.71 6.66
C LYS A 52 8.76 -9.20 5.27
N HIS A 53 7.48 -9.52 5.09
CA HIS A 53 6.92 -9.94 3.82
C HIS A 53 6.97 -8.82 2.79
N LEU A 54 6.65 -7.58 3.17
CA LEU A 54 6.77 -6.42 2.28
C LEU A 54 8.20 -6.26 1.75
N ALA A 55 9.20 -6.36 2.63
CA ALA A 55 10.59 -6.18 2.22
C ALA A 55 11.14 -7.30 1.32
N ALA A 56 10.65 -8.53 1.51
CA ALA A 56 11.13 -9.71 0.78
C ALA A 56 10.40 -9.90 -0.55
N GLU A 57 9.06 -9.93 -0.50
CA GLU A 57 8.23 -10.39 -1.61
C GLU A 57 7.52 -9.25 -2.33
N LEU A 58 7.06 -8.21 -1.61
CA LEU A 58 6.19 -7.15 -2.12
C LEU A 58 6.84 -5.76 -2.14
N ASN A 59 8.13 -5.71 -2.49
CA ASN A 59 8.97 -4.52 -2.43
C ASN A 59 8.96 -3.66 -3.72
N SER A 60 7.92 -3.77 -4.54
CA SER A 60 7.71 -2.92 -5.71
C SER A 60 6.22 -2.64 -5.93
N LEU A 61 5.91 -1.57 -6.66
CA LEU A 61 4.53 -1.23 -7.02
C LEU A 61 3.87 -2.38 -7.79
N ASP A 62 4.57 -2.95 -8.77
CA ASP A 62 4.05 -4.05 -9.58
C ASP A 62 3.78 -5.31 -8.75
N LYS A 63 4.65 -5.62 -7.78
CA LYS A 63 4.44 -6.75 -6.88
C LYS A 63 3.22 -6.54 -5.99
N LEU A 64 3.07 -5.35 -5.41
CA LEU A 64 1.88 -4.99 -4.63
C LEU A 64 0.62 -5.03 -5.48
N LYS A 65 0.66 -4.52 -6.72
CA LYS A 65 -0.46 -4.56 -7.65
C LYS A 65 -0.82 -5.99 -8.01
N ASN A 66 0.15 -6.88 -8.26
CA ASN A 66 -0.12 -8.24 -8.74
C ASN A 66 -0.45 -9.24 -7.63
N ASP A 67 -0.32 -8.88 -6.35
CA ASP A 67 -0.72 -9.75 -5.25
C ASP A 67 -2.24 -10.04 -5.26
N PRO A 68 -2.68 -11.32 -5.17
CA PRO A 68 -4.10 -11.67 -5.22
C PRO A 68 -4.97 -11.05 -4.12
N GLN A 69 -4.45 -10.89 -2.90
CA GLN A 69 -5.19 -10.26 -1.81
C GLN A 69 -5.33 -8.76 -2.06
N MET A 70 -4.27 -8.13 -2.56
CA MET A 70 -4.31 -6.72 -2.93
C MET A 70 -5.22 -6.45 -4.14
N GLN A 71 -5.19 -7.30 -5.16
CA GLN A 71 -6.09 -7.20 -6.33
C GLN A 71 -7.57 -7.23 -5.94
N ARG A 72 -7.95 -8.10 -5.00
CA ARG A 72 -9.32 -8.17 -4.47
C ARG A 72 -9.72 -6.84 -3.83
N PHE A 73 -8.82 -6.26 -3.03
CA PHE A 73 -9.06 -4.96 -2.42
C PHE A 73 -9.12 -3.84 -3.46
N ILE A 74 -8.17 -3.78 -4.39
CA ILE A 74 -8.12 -2.76 -5.45
C ILE A 74 -9.42 -2.78 -6.27
N SER A 75 -9.88 -3.96 -6.68
CA SER A 75 -11.10 -4.15 -7.44
C SER A 75 -12.35 -3.62 -6.72
N TRP A 76 -12.38 -3.75 -5.39
CA TRP A 76 -13.47 -3.25 -4.56
C TRP A 76 -13.36 -1.75 -4.27
N VAL A 77 -12.17 -1.27 -3.89
CA VAL A 77 -11.95 0.11 -3.46
C VAL A 77 -12.12 1.09 -4.61
N ARG A 78 -11.80 0.68 -5.85
CA ARG A 78 -12.02 1.44 -7.09
C ARG A 78 -13.48 1.86 -7.29
N LYS A 79 -14.42 1.07 -6.77
CA LYS A 79 -15.87 1.32 -6.90
C LYS A 79 -16.40 2.27 -5.82
N GLN A 80 -15.59 2.63 -4.83
CA GLN A 80 -16.01 3.51 -3.73
C GLN A 80 -15.72 4.97 -4.07
N LYS A 81 -16.56 5.88 -3.57
CA LYS A 81 -16.37 7.33 -3.77
C LYS A 81 -15.04 7.83 -3.17
N SER A 82 -14.45 8.84 -3.80
CA SER A 82 -13.17 9.45 -3.42
C SER A 82 -13.20 10.18 -2.08
N ASP A 83 -14.32 10.84 -1.78
CA ASP A 83 -14.61 11.56 -0.54
C ASP A 83 -14.96 10.66 0.65
N LYS A 84 -15.44 9.44 0.37
CA LYS A 84 -15.85 8.49 1.40
C LYS A 84 -14.63 7.95 2.15
N ARG A 85 -14.59 8.16 3.47
CA ARG A 85 -13.62 7.51 4.36
C ARG A 85 -13.81 5.99 4.33
N ILE A 86 -12.83 5.28 3.80
CA ILE A 86 -12.82 3.81 3.72
C ILE A 86 -12.26 3.25 5.02
N GLN A 87 -13.04 2.42 5.71
CA GLN A 87 -12.53 1.59 6.80
C GLN A 87 -11.93 0.33 6.21
N VAL A 88 -10.64 0.16 6.44
CA VAL A 88 -9.91 -1.08 6.15
C VAL A 88 -10.14 -2.00 7.34
N ARG A 89 -10.80 -3.14 7.11
CA ARG A 89 -10.95 -4.18 8.13
C ARG A 89 -9.90 -5.25 7.87
N GLY A 90 -9.10 -5.56 8.87
CA GLY A 90 -8.17 -6.68 8.79
C GLY A 90 -8.90 -8.00 8.88
N SER A 91 -8.53 -8.92 8.00
CA SER A 91 -8.76 -10.33 8.22
C SER A 91 -7.86 -10.70 9.41
N LYS A 92 -8.41 -10.74 10.62
CA LYS A 92 -7.75 -11.48 11.69
C LYS A 92 -7.68 -12.93 11.20
N ALA A 93 -6.48 -13.41 10.91
CA ALA A 93 -6.20 -14.84 10.96
C ALA A 93 -6.37 -15.31 12.41
#